data_AF-A0AAU4G5C6-F1
#
_entry.id   AF-A0AAU4G5C6-F1
#
_cell.length_a   1.000
_cell.length_b   1.000
_cell.length_c   1.000
_cell.angle_alpha   90.00
_cell.angle_beta   90.00
_cell.angle_gamma   90.00
#
_symmetry.space_group_name_H-M   'P 1'
#
loop_
_entity.id
_entity.type
_entity.pdbx_description
1 polymer ?
#
loop_
_entity_poly.entity_id
_entity_poly.type
_entity_poly.pdbx_seq_one_letter_code
_entity_poly.pdbx_strand_id
1 'polypeptide(L)'
;MSTMYAVMSRSDVRGLLMRHTDAHVTNELVTSWLSGLAEYSLAECHAAMSAMGSRARRATPSDVAGSCDAARDRSAESGPPGPASAGVPAQHRRARPPGPDRDYHRQAGMRGIRAAYEVMGWQRNADHDLARSVVCPFCKAKAWSVCGPLSRNRAGVRELRDKTTRMHPSRLEFARAQLTRQATTTHDQEIAR
;
A
#
# COMPACT_ATOMS: atom_id res chain seq x y z
N MET A 1 -29.11 -9.49 17.69
CA MET A 1 -28.19 -10.35 16.93
C MET A 1 -26.79 -10.04 17.41
N SER A 2 -26.20 -10.86 18.28
CA SER A 2 -24.84 -10.64 18.77
C SER A 2 -23.84 -11.03 17.67
N THR A 3 -23.29 -10.04 17.00
CA THR A 3 -22.15 -10.23 16.09
C THR A 3 -20.99 -10.75 16.94
N MET A 4 -20.65 -12.04 16.81
CA MET A 4 -19.45 -12.59 17.43
C MET A 4 -18.24 -11.97 16.73
N TYR A 5 -17.71 -10.88 17.30
CA TYR A 5 -16.46 -10.30 16.85
C TYR A 5 -15.32 -11.28 17.14
N ALA A 6 -14.39 -11.40 16.19
CA ALA A 6 -13.18 -12.19 16.38
C ALA A 6 -12.42 -11.64 17.60
N VAL A 7 -12.26 -12.49 18.62
CA VAL A 7 -11.58 -12.14 19.86
C VAL A 7 -10.13 -11.75 19.54
N MET A 8 -9.73 -10.55 19.97
CA MET A 8 -8.40 -10.00 19.72
C MET A 8 -7.35 -10.83 20.45
N SER A 9 -6.29 -11.27 19.75
CA SER A 9 -5.24 -12.11 20.36
C SER A 9 -4.19 -11.27 21.10
N ARG A 10 -3.41 -11.91 21.99
CA ARG A 10 -2.24 -11.27 22.64
C ARG A 10 -1.26 -10.67 21.63
N SER A 11 -1.08 -11.32 20.48
CA SER A 11 -0.20 -10.85 19.42
C SER A 11 -0.74 -9.59 18.75
N ASP A 12 -2.06 -9.51 18.57
CA ASP A 12 -2.71 -8.33 17.99
C ASP A 12 -2.55 -7.12 18.90
N VAL A 13 -2.78 -7.27 20.20
CA VAL A 13 -2.60 -6.20 21.19
C VAL A 13 -1.14 -5.74 21.27
N ARG A 14 -0.18 -6.67 21.20
CA ARG A 14 1.24 -6.30 21.11
C ARG A 14 1.55 -5.46 19.87
N GLY A 15 1.11 -5.92 18.69
CA GLY A 15 1.33 -5.19 17.44
C GLY A 15 0.67 -3.82 17.43
N LEU A 16 -0.51 -3.72 18.05
CA LEU A 16 -1.25 -2.49 18.25
C LEU A 16 -0.46 -1.50 19.13
N LEU A 17 0.02 -1.94 20.30
CA LEU A 17 0.79 -1.13 21.23
C LEU A 17 2.12 -0.66 20.64
N MET A 18 2.88 -1.56 20.01
CA MET A 18 4.18 -1.21 19.41
C MET A 18 4.05 -0.19 18.27
N ARG A 19 2.90 -0.11 17.61
CA ARG A 19 2.69 0.79 16.47
C ARG A 19 2.26 2.20 16.90
N HIS A 20 1.47 2.29 17.96
CA HIS A 20 0.78 3.54 18.32
C HIS A 20 1.22 4.14 19.66
N THR A 21 1.90 3.36 20.49
CA THR A 21 2.43 3.79 21.79
C THR A 21 3.95 3.70 21.82
N ASP A 22 4.59 4.56 22.61
CA ASP A 22 6.04 4.48 22.88
C ASP A 22 6.33 3.63 24.13
N ALA A 23 5.34 2.90 24.64
CA ALA A 23 5.45 2.15 25.88
C ALA A 23 6.27 0.87 25.69
N HIS A 24 7.07 0.52 26.71
CA HIS A 24 7.70 -0.79 26.76
C HIS A 24 6.63 -1.86 27.01
N VAL A 25 6.43 -2.75 26.02
CA VAL A 25 5.31 -3.69 26.01
C VAL A 25 5.61 -4.90 26.90
N THR A 26 5.16 -4.86 28.16
CA THR A 26 5.26 -5.98 29.11
C THR A 26 4.07 -6.94 29.00
N ASN A 27 4.19 -8.14 29.59
CA ASN A 27 3.09 -9.12 29.57
C ASN A 27 1.87 -8.66 30.37
N GLU A 28 2.11 -7.96 31.47
CA GLU A 28 1.10 -7.42 32.38
C GLU A 28 0.30 -6.32 31.69
N LEU A 29 1.00 -5.44 30.94
CA LEU A 29 0.38 -4.41 30.12
C LEU A 29 -0.49 -5.02 29.01
N VAL A 30 0.00 -6.04 28.31
CA VAL A 30 -0.79 -6.72 27.27
C VAL A 30 -2.05 -7.37 27.86
N THR A 31 -1.95 -7.95 29.06
CA THR A 31 -3.11 -8.55 29.74
C THR A 31 -4.13 -7.48 30.14
N SER A 32 -3.70 -6.34 30.69
CA SER A 32 -4.61 -5.26 31.09
C SER A 32 -5.32 -4.62 29.88
N TRP A 33 -4.61 -4.47 28.76
CA TRP A 33 -5.17 -3.99 27.50
C TRP A 33 -6.15 -4.98 26.88
N LEU A 34 -5.86 -6.28 26.94
CA LEU A 34 -6.77 -7.32 26.47
C LEU A 34 -8.08 -7.33 27.26
N SER A 35 -8.01 -7.24 28.59
CA SER A 35 -9.22 -7.19 29.41
C SER A 35 -10.01 -5.90 29.19
N GLY A 36 -9.33 -4.76 29.05
CA GLY A 36 -9.98 -3.46 28.84
C GLY A 36 -10.60 -3.31 27.45
N LEU A 37 -10.14 -4.08 26.46
CA LEU A 37 -10.60 -3.99 25.07
C LEU A 37 -11.36 -5.25 24.60
N ALA A 38 -11.80 -6.12 25.51
CA ALA A 38 -12.38 -7.42 25.18
C ALA A 38 -13.63 -7.36 24.28
N GLU A 39 -14.37 -6.25 24.33
CA GLU A 39 -15.62 -6.03 23.57
C GLU A 39 -15.41 -5.27 22.25
N TYR A 40 -14.15 -4.97 21.90
CA TYR A 40 -13.79 -4.21 20.71
C TYR A 40 -12.97 -5.07 19.76
N SER A 41 -13.23 -4.88 18.47
CA SER A 41 -12.43 -5.51 17.42
C SER A 41 -11.09 -4.78 17.25
N LEU A 42 -10.09 -5.50 16.72
CA LEU A 42 -8.79 -4.92 16.37
C LEU A 42 -8.92 -3.72 15.43
N ALA A 43 -9.85 -3.79 14.47
CA ALA A 43 -10.09 -2.73 13.50
C ALA A 43 -10.60 -1.44 14.18
N GLU A 44 -11.53 -1.56 15.13
CA GLU A 44 -12.05 -0.43 15.91
C GLU A 44 -10.93 0.21 16.75
N CYS A 45 -10.13 -0.61 17.43
CA CYS A 45 -9.03 -0.10 18.25
C CYS A 45 -7.96 0.60 17.41
N HIS A 46 -7.66 0.09 16.21
CA HIS A 46 -6.75 0.73 15.27
C HIS A 46 -7.29 2.08 14.77
N ALA A 47 -8.57 2.14 14.43
CA ALA A 47 -9.22 3.36 13.97
C ALA A 47 -9.24 4.41 15.08
N ALA A 48 -9.58 4.01 16.31
CA ALA A 48 -9.57 4.88 17.49
C ALA A 48 -8.18 5.49 17.75
N MET A 49 -7.13 4.66 17.82
CA MET A 49 -5.77 5.19 18.01
C MET A 49 -5.27 6.05 16.86
N SER A 50 -5.66 5.72 15.62
CA SER A 50 -5.31 6.55 14.46
C SER A 50 -6.01 7.92 14.52
N ALA A 51 -7.26 7.97 15.00
CA ALA A 51 -8.00 9.22 15.19
C ALA A 51 -7.43 10.07 16.34
N MET A 52 -6.87 9.45 17.38
CA MET A 52 -6.21 10.13 18.49
C MET A 52 -4.87 10.77 18.10
N GLY A 53 -4.21 10.27 17.04
CA GLY A 53 -2.95 10.81 16.52
C GLY A 53 -1.83 10.79 17.57
N SER A 54 -1.20 11.95 17.82
CA SER A 54 -0.10 12.06 18.79
C SER A 54 -0.51 11.73 20.24
N ARG A 55 -1.80 11.84 20.58
CA ARG A 55 -2.33 11.49 21.91
C ARG A 55 -2.34 9.99 22.15
N ALA A 56 -2.37 9.18 21.08
CA ALA A 56 -2.32 7.71 21.18
C ALA A 56 -1.08 7.22 21.95
N ARG A 57 0.04 7.97 21.89
CA ARG A 57 1.29 7.63 22.58
C ARG A 57 1.16 7.44 24.09
N ARG A 58 0.18 8.11 24.70
CA ARG A 58 -0.10 8.08 26.15
C ARG A 58 -1.52 7.56 26.46
N ALA A 59 -2.19 6.99 25.46
CA ALA A 59 -3.55 6.50 25.65
C ALA A 59 -3.56 5.30 26.60
N THR A 60 -4.54 5.27 27.48
CA THR A 60 -4.88 4.11 28.30
C THR A 60 -5.91 3.23 27.57
N PRO A 61 -6.11 1.96 27.98
CA PRO A 61 -7.16 1.12 27.41
C PRO A 61 -8.54 1.80 27.46
N SER A 62 -8.83 2.51 28.55
CA SER A 62 -10.06 3.25 28.79
C SER A 62 -10.28 4.37 27.77
N ASP A 63 -9.22 5.11 27.43
CA ASP A 63 -9.31 6.19 26.45
C ASP A 63 -9.62 5.65 25.04
N VAL A 64 -9.04 4.49 24.70
CA VAL A 64 -9.29 3.82 23.43
C VAL A 64 -10.71 3.26 23.38
N ALA A 65 -11.18 2.62 24.45
CA ALA A 65 -12.55 2.15 24.58
C ALA A 65 -13.56 3.29 24.43
N GLY A 66 -13.37 4.40 25.17
CA GLY A 66 -14.24 5.58 25.06
C GLY A 66 -14.22 6.22 23.66
N SER A 67 -13.08 6.19 22.97
CA SER A 67 -13.02 6.62 21.56
C SER A 67 -13.76 5.67 20.61
N CYS A 68 -13.75 4.36 20.88
CA CYS A 68 -14.53 3.38 20.12
C CYS A 68 -16.03 3.57 20.35
N ASP A 69 -16.46 3.77 21.59
CA ASP A 69 -17.87 4.01 21.93
C ASP A 69 -18.38 5.29 21.28
N ALA A 70 -17.63 6.39 21.40
CA ALA A 70 -17.97 7.64 20.73
C ALA A 70 -18.06 7.50 19.19
N ALA A 71 -17.33 6.54 18.58
CA ALA A 71 -17.47 6.24 17.16
C ALA A 71 -18.70 5.38 16.84
N ARG A 72 -19.05 4.43 17.72
CA ARG A 72 -20.28 3.63 17.61
C ARG A 72 -21.52 4.50 17.77
N ASP A 73 -21.53 5.40 18.75
CA ASP A 73 -22.66 6.31 19.02
C ASP A 73 -22.96 7.24 17.83
N ARG A 74 -21.92 7.84 17.23
CA ARG A 74 -22.05 8.62 15.99
C ARG A 74 -22.63 7.80 14.83
N SER A 75 -22.33 6.50 14.81
CA SER A 75 -22.86 5.59 13.78
C SER A 75 -24.30 5.18 14.06
N ALA A 76 -24.70 5.11 15.33
CA ALA A 76 -26.06 4.77 15.77
C ALA A 76 -27.04 5.95 15.63
N GLU A 77 -26.58 7.19 15.86
CA GLU A 77 -27.37 8.42 15.58
C GLU A 77 -27.67 8.59 14.08
N SER A 78 -26.90 7.93 13.22
CA SER A 78 -27.17 7.84 11.79
C SER A 78 -28.17 6.69 11.50
N GLY A 79 -29.47 6.93 11.73
CA GLY A 79 -30.57 5.93 11.60
C GLY A 79 -30.73 5.22 10.24
N PRO A 80 -31.67 4.25 10.12
CA PRO A 80 -31.66 3.24 9.06
C PRO A 80 -31.96 3.81 7.66
N PRO A 81 -31.23 3.40 6.61
CA PRO A 81 -31.56 3.74 5.24
C PRO A 81 -32.77 2.91 4.77
N GLY A 82 -33.81 3.57 4.26
CA GLY A 82 -34.87 2.91 3.50
C GLY A 82 -34.32 2.20 2.26
N PRO A 83 -35.08 1.29 1.63
CA PRO A 83 -34.62 0.46 0.52
C PRO A 83 -34.52 1.26 -0.78
N ALA A 84 -33.49 2.09 -0.87
CA ALA A 84 -32.89 2.59 -2.09
C ALA A 84 -31.39 2.75 -1.79
N SER A 85 -30.64 1.68 -2.02
CA SER A 85 -29.18 1.66 -2.21
C SER A 85 -28.34 2.48 -1.22
N ALA A 86 -27.87 1.82 -0.16
CA ALA A 86 -26.56 1.99 0.50
C ALA A 86 -25.88 3.38 0.30
N GLY A 87 -26.47 4.42 0.88
CA GLY A 87 -25.89 5.76 0.94
C GLY A 87 -25.09 5.93 2.22
N VAL A 88 -23.77 5.72 2.15
CA VAL A 88 -22.79 6.30 3.08
C VAL A 88 -23.13 7.79 3.22
N PRO A 89 -23.20 8.39 4.43
CA PRO A 89 -23.48 9.81 4.55
C PRO A 89 -22.40 10.52 3.74
N ALA A 90 -22.88 11.31 2.77
CA ALA A 90 -22.05 12.20 1.99
C ALA A 90 -21.51 13.26 2.95
N GLN A 91 -20.46 12.89 3.71
CA GLN A 91 -19.38 13.82 3.99
C GLN A 91 -19.18 14.55 2.69
N HIS A 92 -19.40 15.87 2.70
CA HIS A 92 -19.07 16.73 1.59
C HIS A 92 -17.85 16.13 0.91
N ARG A 93 -18.06 15.55 -0.27
CA ARG A 93 -16.97 15.23 -1.19
C ARG A 93 -16.44 16.62 -1.53
N ARG A 94 -15.63 17.19 -0.62
CA ARG A 94 -14.54 18.06 -0.98
C ARG A 94 -13.93 17.28 -2.12
N ALA A 95 -14.10 17.80 -3.34
CA ALA A 95 -13.51 17.22 -4.53
C ALA A 95 -12.12 16.82 -4.10
N ARG A 96 -11.87 15.50 -4.03
CA ARG A 96 -10.60 14.97 -3.59
C ARG A 96 -9.61 15.74 -4.45
N PRO A 97 -8.77 16.64 -3.88
CA PRO A 97 -7.85 17.39 -4.71
C PRO A 97 -7.13 16.32 -5.53
N PRO A 98 -7.02 16.49 -6.85
CA PRO A 98 -6.44 15.47 -7.72
C PRO A 98 -5.18 14.99 -7.01
N GLY A 99 -5.23 13.73 -6.56
CA GLY A 99 -4.20 13.24 -5.65
C GLY A 99 -2.85 13.53 -6.31
N PRO A 100 -1.84 13.97 -5.56
CA PRO A 100 -0.53 14.30 -6.11
C PRO A 100 -0.16 13.29 -7.18
N ASP A 101 0.16 13.77 -8.39
CA ASP A 101 0.37 12.92 -9.55
C ASP A 101 1.36 11.82 -9.16
N ARG A 102 0.83 10.60 -9.03
CA ARG A 102 1.59 9.45 -8.52
C ARG A 102 2.76 9.15 -9.44
N ASP A 103 2.64 9.50 -10.71
CA ASP A 103 3.69 9.34 -11.68
C ASP A 103 4.72 10.47 -11.54
N TYR A 104 4.30 11.71 -11.25
CA TYR A 104 5.23 12.81 -10.91
C TYR A 104 6.12 12.47 -9.71
N HIS A 105 5.54 12.06 -8.57
CA HIS A 105 6.33 11.71 -7.37
C HIS A 105 7.22 10.49 -7.61
N ARG A 106 6.76 9.54 -8.42
CA ARG A 106 7.57 8.39 -8.82
C ARG A 106 8.76 8.82 -9.67
N GLN A 107 8.55 9.68 -10.66
CA GLN A 107 9.63 10.21 -11.49
C GLN A 107 10.62 11.03 -10.65
N ALA A 108 10.14 11.85 -9.72
CA ALA A 108 10.99 12.58 -8.78
C ALA A 108 11.83 11.64 -7.90
N GLY A 109 11.21 10.58 -7.36
CA GLY A 109 11.93 9.54 -6.62
C GLY A 109 12.98 8.82 -7.47
N MET A 110 12.67 8.50 -8.73
CA MET A 110 13.62 7.88 -9.66
C MET A 110 14.81 8.78 -9.96
N ARG A 111 14.60 10.09 -10.15
CA ARG A 111 15.67 11.07 -10.32
C ARG A 111 16.57 11.14 -9.09
N GLY A 112 15.99 11.19 -7.89
CA GLY A 112 16.75 11.21 -6.63
C GLY A 112 17.60 9.96 -6.43
N ILE A 113 17.05 8.77 -6.70
CA ILE A 113 17.82 7.52 -6.63
C ILE A 113 18.93 7.52 -7.68
N ARG A 114 18.69 7.99 -8.91
CA ARG A 114 19.75 8.08 -9.94
C ARG A 114 20.89 8.99 -9.48
N ALA A 115 20.58 10.19 -8.98
CA ALA A 115 21.59 11.13 -8.48
C ALA A 115 22.42 10.53 -7.33
N ALA A 116 21.79 9.81 -6.40
CA ALA A 116 22.51 9.16 -5.30
C ALA A 116 23.49 8.08 -5.80
N TYR A 117 23.07 7.26 -6.77
CA TYR A 117 23.95 6.22 -7.35
C TYR A 117 25.14 6.83 -8.10
N GLU A 118 24.92 7.93 -8.81
CA GLU A 118 25.97 8.66 -9.53
C GLU A 118 27.00 9.24 -8.55
N VAL A 119 26.57 9.91 -7.48
CA VAL A 119 27.45 10.45 -6.43
C VAL A 119 28.29 9.36 -5.76
N MET A 120 27.71 8.17 -5.56
CA MET A 120 28.40 7.03 -4.94
C MET A 120 29.29 6.24 -5.91
N GLY A 121 29.28 6.56 -7.21
CA GLY A 121 29.99 5.80 -8.24
C GLY A 121 29.45 4.38 -8.46
N TRP A 122 28.21 4.09 -8.03
CA TRP A 122 27.59 2.78 -8.19
C TRP A 122 26.98 2.64 -9.59
N GLN A 123 27.48 1.67 -10.36
CA GLN A 123 26.89 1.34 -11.66
C GLN A 123 25.53 0.64 -11.48
N ARG A 124 24.48 1.27 -12.03
CA ARG A 124 23.18 0.62 -12.21
C ARG A 124 23.20 -0.24 -13.45
N ASN A 125 22.51 -1.37 -13.37
CA ASN A 125 22.26 -2.19 -14.55
C ASN A 125 21.18 -1.52 -15.42
N ALA A 126 21.60 -1.00 -16.58
CA ALA A 126 20.71 -0.32 -17.53
C ALA A 126 19.58 -1.23 -18.06
N ASP A 127 19.86 -2.52 -18.27
CA ASP A 127 18.85 -3.49 -18.71
C ASP A 127 17.78 -3.71 -17.63
N HIS A 128 18.16 -3.70 -16.34
CA HIS A 128 17.19 -3.79 -15.25
C HIS A 128 16.24 -2.59 -15.23
N ASP A 129 16.76 -1.38 -15.39
CA ASP A 129 15.95 -0.16 -15.42
C ASP A 129 15.06 -0.12 -16.66
N LEU A 130 15.60 -0.51 -17.82
CA LEU A 130 14.85 -0.62 -19.06
C LEU A 130 13.70 -1.62 -18.94
N ALA A 131 13.95 -2.83 -18.43
CA ALA A 131 12.92 -3.85 -18.22
C ALA A 131 11.83 -3.38 -17.24
N ARG A 132 12.18 -2.62 -16.19
CA ARG A 132 11.19 -2.09 -15.24
C ARG A 132 10.26 -1.05 -15.85
N SER A 133 10.69 -0.31 -16.85
CA SER A 133 9.88 0.77 -17.43
C SER A 133 8.55 0.29 -18.04
N VAL A 134 8.46 -0.98 -18.42
CA VAL A 134 7.29 -1.57 -19.10
C VAL A 134 6.57 -2.60 -18.23
N VAL A 135 5.33 -2.95 -18.59
CA VAL A 135 4.60 -4.07 -17.97
C VAL A 135 5.17 -5.39 -18.48
N CYS A 136 5.31 -6.38 -17.60
CA CYS A 136 5.80 -7.71 -17.99
C CYS A 136 4.76 -8.46 -18.83
N PRO A 137 5.07 -8.89 -20.06
CA PRO A 137 4.13 -9.65 -20.88
C PRO A 137 3.85 -11.05 -20.30
N PHE A 138 4.84 -11.64 -19.61
CA PHE A 138 4.76 -12.99 -19.03
C PHE A 138 3.96 -13.05 -17.71
N CYS A 139 4.44 -12.40 -16.65
CA CYS A 139 3.82 -12.46 -15.32
C CYS A 139 2.85 -11.31 -15.01
N LYS A 140 2.65 -10.37 -15.96
CA LYS A 140 1.79 -9.18 -15.80
C LYS A 140 2.20 -8.24 -14.66
N ALA A 141 3.45 -8.36 -14.16
CA ALA A 141 4.00 -7.40 -13.22
C ALA A 141 3.96 -5.98 -13.80
N LYS A 142 3.48 -5.02 -13.01
CA LYS A 142 3.33 -3.62 -13.43
C LYS A 142 4.69 -2.97 -13.70
N ALA A 143 4.68 -1.89 -14.48
CA ALA A 143 5.85 -1.03 -14.63
C ALA A 143 6.37 -0.61 -13.24
N TRP A 144 7.69 -0.61 -13.10
CA TRP A 144 8.47 -0.35 -11.89
C TRP A 144 8.31 -1.39 -10.77
N SER A 145 7.55 -2.46 -10.95
CA SER A 145 7.50 -3.61 -10.03
C SER A 145 8.41 -4.74 -10.51
N VAL A 146 9.00 -5.51 -9.59
CA VAL A 146 9.82 -6.68 -9.92
C VAL A 146 8.94 -7.85 -10.37
N CYS A 147 9.44 -8.68 -11.28
CA CYS A 147 8.77 -9.90 -11.69
C CYS A 147 8.63 -10.89 -10.52
N GLY A 148 7.43 -11.44 -10.35
CA GLY A 148 7.17 -12.50 -9.38
C GLY A 148 7.96 -13.79 -9.68
N PRO A 149 8.04 -14.74 -8.73
CA PRO A 149 8.78 -15.99 -8.89
C PRO A 149 8.14 -16.99 -9.87
N LEU A 150 7.05 -16.60 -10.54
CA LEU A 150 6.37 -17.43 -11.53
C LEU A 150 7.34 -17.89 -12.61
N SER A 151 7.49 -19.21 -12.72
CA SER A 151 8.28 -19.86 -13.77
C SER A 151 7.41 -20.39 -14.90
N ARG A 152 6.08 -20.35 -14.77
CA ARG A 152 5.10 -20.78 -15.77
C ARG A 152 3.92 -19.82 -15.82
N ASN A 153 3.48 -19.41 -17.01
CA ASN A 153 2.30 -18.56 -17.20
C ASN A 153 1.02 -19.40 -17.40
N ARG A 154 -0.14 -18.73 -17.53
CA ARG A 154 -1.44 -19.39 -17.77
C ARG A 154 -1.50 -20.18 -19.09
N ALA A 155 -0.66 -19.85 -20.06
CA ALA A 155 -0.54 -20.56 -21.35
C ALA A 155 0.42 -21.76 -21.27
N GLY A 156 0.91 -22.13 -20.09
CA GLY A 156 1.83 -23.25 -19.91
C GLY A 156 3.29 -22.96 -20.30
N VAL A 157 3.58 -21.78 -20.85
CA VAL A 157 4.94 -21.37 -21.24
C VAL A 157 5.78 -21.15 -19.98
N ARG A 158 7.00 -21.68 -19.99
CA ARG A 158 7.95 -21.51 -18.89
C ARG A 158 8.96 -20.44 -19.21
N GLU A 159 9.23 -19.59 -18.23
CA GLU A 159 10.25 -18.56 -18.34
C GLU A 159 10.91 -18.36 -16.98
N LEU A 160 12.23 -18.52 -16.94
CA LEU A 160 13.02 -18.27 -15.75
C LEU A 160 13.45 -16.81 -15.72
N ARG A 161 13.50 -16.23 -14.52
CA ARG A 161 14.03 -14.89 -14.34
C ARG A 161 15.53 -14.91 -14.61
N ASP A 162 15.99 -13.88 -15.31
CA ASP A 162 17.40 -13.58 -15.44
C ASP A 162 17.99 -13.27 -14.05
N LYS A 163 19.16 -13.83 -13.73
CA LYS A 163 19.79 -13.66 -12.41
C LYS A 163 20.30 -12.23 -12.20
N THR A 164 20.78 -11.60 -13.26
CA THR A 164 21.38 -10.27 -13.29
C THR A 164 20.30 -9.20 -13.22
N THR A 165 19.25 -9.29 -14.03
CA THR A 165 18.17 -8.28 -14.03
C THR A 165 17.06 -8.62 -13.06
N ARG A 166 16.96 -9.85 -12.56
CA ARG A 166 15.87 -10.34 -11.69
C ARG A 166 14.47 -10.23 -12.34
N MET A 167 14.42 -10.04 -13.66
CA MET A 167 13.19 -9.92 -14.47
C MET A 167 13.06 -11.12 -15.42
N HIS A 168 11.87 -11.29 -15.98
CA HIS A 168 11.64 -12.22 -17.09
C HIS A 168 12.29 -11.65 -18.38
N PRO A 169 13.12 -12.41 -19.12
CA PRO A 169 13.71 -12.00 -20.39
C PRO A 169 12.74 -11.33 -21.37
N SER A 170 11.53 -11.87 -21.51
CA SER A 170 10.44 -11.36 -22.35
C SER A 170 10.05 -9.92 -22.03
N ARG A 171 10.25 -9.49 -20.78
CA ARG A 171 10.02 -8.10 -20.37
C ARG A 171 11.10 -7.16 -20.92
N LEU A 172 12.36 -7.58 -20.89
CA LEU A 172 13.48 -6.80 -21.41
C LEU A 172 13.40 -6.69 -22.94
N GLU A 173 13.09 -7.80 -23.62
CA GLU A 173 12.86 -7.83 -25.06
C GLU A 173 11.71 -6.91 -25.46
N PHE A 174 10.59 -6.98 -24.73
CA PHE A 174 9.45 -6.10 -24.96
C PHE A 174 9.81 -4.62 -24.76
N ALA A 175 10.59 -4.29 -23.73
CA ALA A 175 11.06 -2.93 -23.47
C ALA A 175 11.96 -2.41 -24.61
N ARG A 176 12.91 -3.22 -25.06
CA ARG A 176 13.78 -2.89 -26.21
C ARG A 176 12.96 -2.65 -27.47
N ALA A 177 12.00 -3.53 -27.78
CA ALA A 177 11.12 -3.38 -28.93
C ALA A 177 10.19 -2.15 -28.83
N GLN A 178 9.78 -1.73 -27.62
CA GLN A 178 9.02 -0.49 -27.44
C GLN A 178 9.88 0.74 -27.70
N LEU A 179 11.12 0.73 -27.22
CA LEU A 179 12.06 1.83 -27.41
C LEU A 179 12.42 2.03 -28.89
N THR A 180 12.65 0.93 -29.63
CA THR A 180 12.86 0.99 -31.09
C THR A 180 11.64 1.59 -31.81
N ARG A 181 10.42 1.15 -31.45
CA ARG A 181 9.19 1.69 -32.05
C ARG A 181 8.99 3.18 -31.78
N GLN A 182 9.30 3.63 -30.57
CA GLN A 182 9.26 5.05 -30.22
C GLN A 182 10.28 5.85 -31.02
N ALA A 183 11.51 5.35 -31.16
CA ALA A 183 12.55 6.02 -31.94
C ALA A 183 12.16 6.19 -33.42
N THR A 184 11.60 5.15 -34.06
CA THR A 184 11.10 5.23 -35.44
C THR A 184 9.96 6.25 -35.57
N THR A 185 9.00 6.22 -34.63
CA THR A 185 7.85 7.15 -34.66
C THR A 185 8.28 8.61 -34.54
N THR A 186 9.25 8.91 -33.67
CA THR A 186 9.78 10.27 -33.53
C THR A 186 10.52 10.72 -34.79
N HIS A 187 11.31 9.83 -35.41
CA HIS A 187 12.04 10.13 -36.64
C HIS A 187 11.09 10.44 -37.81
N ASP A 188 10.02 9.66 -37.98
CA ASP A 188 9.02 9.90 -39.03
C ASP A 188 8.27 11.24 -38.81
N GLN A 189 8.04 11.62 -37.55
CA GLN A 189 7.42 12.92 -37.20
C GLN A 189 8.35 14.11 -37.44
N GLU A 190 9.66 13.94 -37.31
CA GLU A 190 10.65 14.97 -37.62
C GLU A 190 10.83 15.18 -39.13
N ILE A 191 10.75 14.11 -39.93
CA ILE A 191 10.81 14.21 -41.41
C ILE A 191 9.55 14.86 -41.99
N ALA A 192 8.39 14.67 -41.34
CA ALA A 192 7.12 15.20 -41.81
C ALA A 192 6.89 16.70 -41.49
N ARG A 193 7.84 17.37 -40.82
CA ARG A 193 7.78 18.80 -40.47
C ARG A 193 8.70 19.62 -41.34
#